data_AF-W1XVM0-F1
#
_entry.id   AF-W1XVM0-F1
#
_cell.length_a   1.000
_cell.length_b   1.000
_cell.length_c   1.000
_cell.angle_alpha   90.00
_cell.angle_beta   90.00
_cell.angle_gamma   90.00
#
_symmetry.space_group_name_H-M   'P 1'
#
loop_
_entity.id
_entity.type
_entity.pdbx_description
1 polymer ?
#
loop_
_entity_poly.entity_id
_entity_poly.type
_entity_poly.pdbx_seq_one_letter_code
_entity_poly.pdbx_strand_id
1 'polypeptide(L)' 'MNGNDKLSARAYWAIGMMLFALFFGAGNLIFPAALGQQAGDNVGWALLGFVLTGVGLPLLGV' A
#
# COMPACT_ATOMS: atom_id res chain seq x y z
N MET A 1 31.41 -8.49 10.30
CA MET A 1 30.58 -9.03 9.19
C MET A 1 31.15 -8.43 7.90
N ASN A 2 31.69 -9.25 7.00
CA ASN A 2 32.22 -8.77 5.72
C ASN A 2 31.03 -8.32 4.86
N GLY A 3 31.04 -7.08 4.36
CA GLY A 3 29.91 -6.47 3.66
C GLY A 3 29.59 -7.02 2.26
N ASN A 4 30.03 -8.24 1.94
CA ASN A 4 29.96 -8.83 0.59
C ASN A 4 29.10 -10.10 0.50
N ASP A 5 28.38 -10.46 1.56
CA ASP A 5 27.50 -11.63 1.55
C ASP A 5 26.22 -11.30 0.76
N LYS A 6 26.19 -11.73 -0.51
CA LYS A 6 25.02 -11.55 -1.38
C LYS A 6 23.84 -12.36 -0.85
N LEU A 7 22.70 -11.69 -0.68
CA LEU A 7 21.45 -12.35 -0.30
C LEU A 7 21.07 -13.42 -1.33
N SER A 8 20.56 -14.55 -0.83
CA SER A 8 20.03 -15.61 -1.69
C SER A 8 18.85 -15.11 -2.52
N ALA A 9 18.69 -15.60 -3.76
CA ALA A 9 17.54 -15.27 -4.61
C ALA A 9 16.18 -15.56 -3.93
N ARG A 10 16.12 -16.57 -3.06
CA ARG A 10 14.94 -16.86 -2.22
C ARG A 10 14.66 -15.75 -1.20
N ALA A 11 15.69 -15.13 -0.64
CA ALA A 11 15.53 -14.02 0.29
C ALA A 11 15.01 -12.77 -0.42
N TYR A 12 15.51 -12.47 -1.62
CA TYR A 12 14.96 -11.38 -2.45
C TYR A 12 13.49 -11.63 -2.80
N TRP A 13 13.11 -12.85 -3.14
CA TRP A 13 11.71 -13.21 -3.39
C TRP A 13 10.84 -13.06 -2.14
N ALA A 14 11.32 -13.51 -0.98
CA ALA A 14 10.60 -13.36 0.29
C ALA A 14 10.42 -11.89 0.68
N ILE A 15 11.48 -11.08 0.54
CA ILE A 15 11.44 -9.63 0.79
C ILE A 15 10.50 -8.94 -0.21
N GLY A 16 10.55 -9.31 -1.49
CA GLY A 16 9.64 -8.80 -2.52
C GLY A 16 8.18 -9.12 -2.21
N MET A 17 7.88 -10.33 -1.76
CA MET A 17 6.53 -10.72 -1.33
C MET A 17 6.10 -10.04 -0.04
N MET A 18 7.01 -9.79 0.90
CA MET A 18 6.73 -9.01 2.12
C MET A 18 6.43 -7.55 1.79
N LEU A 19 7.22 -6.92 0.93
CA LEU A 19 6.97 -5.55 0.48
C LEU A 19 5.68 -5.47 -0.34
N PHE A 20 5.43 -6.45 -1.21
CA PHE A 20 4.16 -6.57 -1.91
C PHE A 20 3.00 -6.70 -0.91
N ALA A 21 3.05 -7.58 0.07
CA ALA A 21 2.02 -7.69 1.09
C ALA A 21 1.86 -6.40 1.93
N LEU A 22 2.95 -5.69 2.22
CA LEU A 22 2.94 -4.42 2.95
C LEU A 22 2.26 -3.31 2.14
N PHE A 23 2.56 -3.17 0.84
CA PHE A 23 1.95 -2.13 0.01
C PHE A 23 0.57 -2.52 -0.55
N PHE A 24 0.40 -3.77 -0.96
CA PHE A 24 -0.82 -4.31 -1.56
C PHE A 24 -1.87 -4.72 -0.52
N GLY A 25 -1.46 -5.42 0.54
CA GLY A 25 -2.36 -5.92 1.59
C GLY A 25 -2.57 -4.90 2.72
N ALA A 26 -1.51 -4.21 3.15
CA ALA A 26 -1.61 -3.22 4.22
C ALA A 26 -1.95 -1.82 3.68
N GLY A 27 -1.19 -1.30 2.71
CA GLY A 27 -1.40 0.03 2.14
C GLY A 27 -2.69 0.19 1.33
N ASN A 28 -3.04 -0.82 0.51
CA ASN A 28 -4.13 -0.72 -0.47
C ASN A 28 -5.49 -1.26 0.02
N LEU A 29 -5.54 -1.93 1.18
CA LEU A 29 -6.79 -2.50 1.73
C LEU A 29 -7.09 -2.06 3.16
N ILE A 30 -6.09 -1.79 4.03
CA ILE A 30 -6.38 -1.33 5.40
C ILE A 30 -7.00 0.06 5.37
N PHE A 31 -6.42 0.99 4.61
CA PHE A 31 -6.92 2.36 4.55
C PHE A 31 -8.29 2.45 3.88
N PRO A 32 -8.52 1.86 2.68
CA PRO A 32 -9.83 1.90 2.05
C PRO A 32 -10.91 1.11 2.80
N ALA A 33 -10.58 -0.01 3.43
CA ALA A 33 -11.56 -0.76 4.23
C ALA A 33 -11.93 -0.02 5.51
N ALA A 34 -10.96 0.54 6.25
CA ALA A 34 -11.23 1.35 7.44
C ALA A 34 -12.02 2.63 7.09
N LEU A 35 -11.63 3.31 6.00
CA LEU A 35 -12.35 4.46 5.47
C LEU A 35 -13.79 4.10 5.07
N GLY A 36 -13.97 2.97 4.38
CA GLY A 36 -15.29 2.46 4.00
C GLY A 36 -16.16 2.09 5.20
N GLN A 37 -15.58 1.49 6.25
CA GLN A 37 -16.29 1.21 7.50
C GLN A 37 -16.72 2.48 8.23
N GLN A 38 -15.87 3.52 8.24
CA GLN A 38 -16.20 4.82 8.85
C GLN A 38 -17.17 5.65 8.00
N ALA A 39 -17.19 5.43 6.68
CA ALA A 39 -18.07 6.15 5.77
C ALA A 39 -19.56 5.77 5.90
N GLY A 40 -19.86 4.59 6.46
CA GLY A 40 -21.23 4.09 6.58
C GLY A 40 -21.90 4.00 5.21
N ASP A 41 -23.04 4.66 5.03
CA ASP A 41 -23.76 4.69 3.75
C ASP A 41 -23.07 5.58 2.68
N ASN A 42 -22.12 6.42 3.08
CA ASN A 42 -21.46 7.41 2.19
C ASN A 42 -20.16 6.89 1.57
N VAL A 43 -20.03 5.57 1.39
CA VAL A 43 -18.82 4.93 0.83
C VAL A 43 -18.41 5.54 -0.51
N GLY A 44 -19.38 5.89 -1.36
CA GLY A 44 -19.11 6.52 -2.66
C GLY A 44 -18.36 7.85 -2.56
N TRP A 45 -18.77 8.71 -1.63
CA TRP A 45 -18.11 10.01 -1.39
C TRP A 45 -16.73 9.82 -0.73
N ALA A 46 -16.62 8.89 0.20
CA ALA A 46 -15.35 8.57 0.84
C ALA A 46 -14.32 8.04 -0.17
N LEU A 47 -14.74 7.16 -1.08
CA LEU A 47 -13.88 6.62 -2.14
C LEU A 47 -13.42 7.73 -3.10
N LEU A 48 -14.31 8.65 -3.46
CA LEU A 48 -13.99 9.78 -4.34
C LEU A 48 -12.93 10.70 -3.72
N GLY A 49 -13.09 11.03 -2.43
CA GLY A 49 -12.09 11.79 -1.68
C GLY A 49 -10.75 11.06 -1.56
N PHE A 50 -10.79 9.74 -1.31
CA PHE A 50 -9.59 8.90 -1.26
C PHE A 50 -8.86 8.85 -2.61
N VAL A 51 -9.57 8.74 -3.73
CA VAL A 51 -8.93 8.75 -5.06
C VAL A 51 -8.31 10.12 -5.35
N LEU A 52 -9.03 11.23 -5.08
CA LEU A 52 -8.52 12.57 -5.36
C LEU A 52 -7.29 12.94 -4.52
N THR A 53 -7.28 12.54 -3.25
CA THR A 53 -6.22 12.93 -2.31
C THR A 53 -5.15 11.84 -2.12
N GLY A 54 -5.57 10.59 -1.95
CA GLY A 54 -4.69 9.45 -1.70
C GLY A 54 -4.03 8.89 -2.96
N VAL A 55 -4.64 9.04 -4.14
CA VAL A 55 -4.04 8.62 -5.42
C VAL A 55 -3.64 9.81 -6.29
N GLY A 56 -4.48 10.84 -6.35
CA GLY A 56 -4.26 12.02 -7.19
C GLY A 56 -3.03 12.85 -6.80
N LEU A 57 -2.82 13.14 -5.51
CA LEU A 57 -1.68 13.95 -5.07
C LEU A 57 -0.33 13.25 -5.27
N PRO A 58 -0.15 11.95 -4.93
CA PRO A 58 1.09 11.24 -5.25
C PRO A 58 1.40 11.16 -6.75
N LEU A 59 0.38 11.07 -7.61
CA LEU A 59 0.54 11.11 -9.07
C LEU A 59 0.93 12.49 -9.62
N LEU A 60 0.62 13.57 -8.88
CA LEU A 60 0.92 14.95 -9.29
C LEU A 60 2.23 15.49 -8.70
N GLY A 61 2.70 14.91 -7.58
CA GLY A 61 3.86 15.41 -6.82
C GLY A 61 5.13 14.56 -6.95
N VAL A 62 5.06 13.41 -7.62
CA VAL A 62 6.22 12.59 -8.01
C VAL A 62 6.47 12.69 -9.51
#